data_AF-A0A6P0IY32-F1
#
_entry.id   AF-A0A6P0IY32-F1
#
_cell.length_a   1.000
_cell.length_b   1.000
_cell.length_c   1.000
_cell.angle_alpha   90.00
_cell.angle_beta   90.00
_cell.angle_gamma   90.00
#
_symmetry.space_group_name_H-M   'P 1'
#
loop_
_entity.id
_entity.type
_entity.pdbx_description
1 polymer ?
#
loop_
_entity_poly.entity_id
_entity_poly.type
_entity_poly.pdbx_seq_one_letter_code
_entity_poly.pdbx_strand_id
1 'polypeptide(L)'
;GLREIPIPKKNGKTRMLKIPTIADRAWQCLIKFALEPAHEATFSADSYGFRTGRCAQDVQKRLQLHLKSSCNGIEKRIIELDIKKCFDRISHSCIMDQLIAPKQIKQGIFRCLKSGVSPEFPEHGTPQGGVVSPLLANVALNGIEDIHPSLRYADDMVFILKPKDNAKKILDKVKAFLAERGMEISEEKTKLTKTTDGFDFLGWNFRVQKNGKFRSIPSEENHRNIRKKIKAVVNNSNYGAQIKAQKLAPIVRGWRNYHSSCDMSSSRDSLWFMAKTANRKFRKEKKISRYKATELCKKGFPKVGYKQNQHVNVKGTKSPYDGDLVYWSNRNSRLYSDATSKALQRQRHSCGHCGLKFLEDESVHLHHVDGNHDNWKPKNLVAVHQSCHQQLHWSKPKG
;
A
#
# COMPACT_ATOMS: atom_id res chain seq x y z
N GLY A 1 11.49 23.55 16.24
CA GLY A 1 12.40 23.04 15.19
C GLY A 1 12.04 21.60 14.87
N LEU A 2 12.32 21.13 13.66
CA LEU A 2 12.07 19.74 13.27
C LEU A 2 13.20 18.83 13.78
N ARG A 3 12.85 17.62 14.22
CA ARG A 3 13.85 16.60 14.61
C ARG A 3 14.27 15.83 13.38
N GLU A 4 15.57 15.81 13.09
CA GLU A 4 16.13 15.04 11.99
C GLU A 4 16.49 13.62 12.42
N ILE A 5 16.04 12.62 11.65
CA ILE A 5 16.34 11.20 11.91
C ILE A 5 16.83 10.53 10.62
N PRO A 6 18.06 10.00 10.59
CA PRO A 6 18.56 9.24 9.45
C PRO A 6 17.92 7.84 9.40
N ILE A 7 17.38 7.48 8.24
CA ILE A 7 16.85 6.14 7.94
C ILE A 7 17.67 5.51 6.80
N PRO A 8 18.09 4.23 6.92
CA PRO A 8 18.82 3.57 5.85
C PRO A 8 17.92 3.32 4.62
N LYS A 9 18.37 3.71 3.43
CA LYS A 9 17.79 3.27 2.15
C LYS A 9 18.36 1.92 1.74
N LYS A 10 17.65 1.27 0.82
CA LYS A 10 18.05 -0.03 0.23
C LYS A 10 19.42 0.00 -0.46
N ASN A 11 19.84 1.16 -0.96
CA ASN A 11 21.11 1.36 -1.68
C ASN A 11 22.26 1.79 -0.76
N GLY A 12 22.11 1.67 0.57
CA GLY A 12 23.13 2.06 1.55
C GLY A 12 23.20 3.56 1.83
N LYS A 13 22.53 4.41 1.03
CA LYS A 13 22.41 5.85 1.32
C LYS A 13 21.43 6.09 2.47
N THR A 14 21.54 7.22 3.16
CA THR A 14 20.60 7.63 4.21
C THR A 14 19.48 8.51 3.64
N ARG A 15 18.28 8.39 4.20
CA ARG A 15 17.13 9.29 4.01
C ARG A 15 16.92 10.05 5.31
N MET A 16 17.05 11.37 5.29
CA MET A 16 16.78 12.19 6.45
C MET A 16 15.27 12.42 6.57
N LEU A 17 14.65 11.89 7.62
CA LEU A 17 13.30 12.28 7.99
C LEU A 17 13.34 13.53 8.85
N LYS A 18 12.41 14.45 8.59
CA LYS A 18 12.20 15.65 9.40
C LYS A 18 10.87 15.50 10.13
N ILE A 19 10.93 15.27 11.43
CA ILE A 19 9.77 14.97 12.27
C ILE A 19 9.31 16.25 12.96
N PRO A 20 8.08 16.73 12.70
CA PRO A 20 7.50 17.87 13.41
C PRO A 20 7.18 17.56 14.87
N THR A 21 6.93 18.60 15.66
CA THR A 21 6.48 18.44 17.04
C THR A 21 5.11 17.73 17.09
N ILE A 22 4.70 17.22 18.24
CA ILE A 22 3.39 16.59 18.39
C ILE A 22 2.27 17.58 18.05
N ALA A 23 2.37 18.83 18.53
CA ALA A 23 1.41 19.89 18.23
C ALA A 23 1.32 20.17 16.72
N ASP A 24 2.47 20.29 16.04
CA ASP A 24 2.50 20.51 14.59
C ASP A 24 1.87 19.33 13.83
N ARG A 25 2.13 18.08 14.26
CA ARG A 25 1.52 16.90 13.64
C ARG A 25 0.02 16.84 13.86
N ALA A 26 -0.46 17.20 15.05
CA ALA A 26 -1.89 17.27 15.34
C ALA A 26 -2.58 18.32 14.46
N TRP A 27 -1.99 19.51 14.35
CA TRP A 27 -2.48 20.56 13.46
C TRP A 27 -2.46 20.12 11.99
N GLN A 28 -1.35 19.56 11.51
CA GLN A 28 -1.25 19.03 10.14
C GLN A 28 -2.27 17.91 9.87
N CYS A 29 -2.57 17.07 10.86
CA CYS A 29 -3.57 16.02 10.75
C CYS A 29 -4.98 16.61 10.59
N LEU A 30 -5.33 17.60 11.42
CA LEU A 30 -6.61 18.31 11.32
C LEU A 30 -6.78 18.97 9.95
N ILE A 31 -5.76 19.68 9.49
CA ILE A 31 -5.77 20.33 8.18
C ILE A 31 -5.86 19.29 7.05
N LYS A 32 -5.14 18.17 7.15
CA LYS A 32 -5.23 17.08 6.18
C LYS A 32 -6.69 16.60 6.05
N PHE A 33 -7.36 16.28 7.16
CA PHE A 33 -8.75 15.83 7.11
C PHE A 33 -9.71 16.88 6.55
N ALA A 34 -9.46 18.17 6.81
CA ALA A 34 -10.28 19.25 6.25
C ALA A 34 -10.10 19.40 4.73
N LEU A 35 -8.90 19.13 4.20
CA LEU A 35 -8.57 19.37 2.79
C LEU A 35 -8.77 18.14 1.89
N GLU A 36 -8.67 16.93 2.44
CA GLU A 36 -8.79 15.68 1.69
C GLU A 36 -10.07 15.58 0.86
N PRO A 37 -11.29 15.87 1.38
CA PRO A 37 -12.52 15.72 0.61
C PRO A 37 -12.53 16.57 -0.67
N ALA A 38 -12.11 17.84 -0.58
CA ALA A 38 -12.10 18.77 -1.70
C ALA A 38 -11.09 18.35 -2.78
N HIS A 39 -9.91 17.88 -2.37
CA HIS A 39 -8.89 17.41 -3.31
C HIS A 39 -9.19 16.03 -3.89
N GLU A 40 -9.77 15.12 -3.10
CA GLU A 40 -10.14 13.79 -3.56
C GLU A 40 -11.20 13.86 -4.68
N ALA A 41 -12.06 14.88 -4.65
CA ALA A 41 -13.03 15.15 -5.72
C ALA A 41 -12.37 15.59 -7.05
N THR A 42 -11.17 16.15 -7.01
CA THR A 42 -10.46 16.64 -8.21
C THR A 42 -9.38 15.67 -8.70
N PHE A 43 -8.94 14.73 -7.87
CA PHE A 43 -7.88 13.80 -8.24
C PHE A 43 -8.32 12.77 -9.28
N SER A 44 -7.43 12.52 -10.25
CA SER A 44 -7.62 11.51 -11.30
C SER A 44 -7.96 10.13 -10.75
N ALA A 45 -8.87 9.42 -11.41
CA ALA A 45 -9.21 8.03 -11.08
C ALA A 45 -8.01 7.07 -11.17
N ASP A 46 -6.94 7.45 -11.86
CA ASP A 46 -5.73 6.63 -12.04
C ASP A 46 -4.54 7.04 -11.15
N SER A 47 -4.80 7.87 -10.13
CA SER A 47 -3.91 8.11 -9.00
C SER A 47 -4.34 7.29 -7.77
N TYR A 48 -3.41 6.61 -7.10
CA TYR A 48 -3.72 5.68 -6.01
C TYR A 48 -2.93 5.93 -4.73
N GLY A 49 -1.67 6.36 -4.84
CA GLY A 49 -0.79 6.48 -3.68
C GLY A 49 -1.27 7.55 -2.70
N PHE A 50 -1.18 7.24 -1.39
CA PHE A 50 -1.56 8.13 -0.29
C PHE A 50 -3.01 8.64 -0.28
N ARG A 51 -3.91 7.97 -0.99
CA ARG A 51 -5.34 8.30 -1.03
C ARG A 51 -6.16 7.31 -0.23
N THR A 52 -7.18 7.80 0.47
CA THR A 52 -8.10 6.97 1.26
C THR A 52 -8.88 6.01 0.35
N GLY A 53 -9.04 4.77 0.79
CA GLY A 53 -9.76 3.72 0.08
C GLY A 53 -9.08 3.09 -1.15
N ARG A 54 -7.92 3.62 -1.55
CA ARG A 54 -7.12 3.15 -2.68
C ARG A 54 -5.86 2.42 -2.20
N CYS A 55 -5.57 1.26 -2.79
CA CYS A 55 -4.43 0.43 -2.43
C CYS A 55 -3.58 0.02 -3.65
N ALA A 56 -2.40 -0.54 -3.40
CA ALA A 56 -1.51 -1.00 -4.48
C ALA A 56 -2.14 -2.11 -5.34
N GLN A 57 -3.03 -2.93 -4.77
CA GLN A 57 -3.76 -3.96 -5.50
C GLN A 57 -4.79 -3.38 -6.49
N ASP A 58 -5.31 -2.16 -6.27
CA ASP A 58 -6.14 -1.45 -7.24
C ASP A 58 -5.35 -1.17 -8.52
N VAL A 59 -4.08 -0.73 -8.38
CA VAL A 59 -3.18 -0.52 -9.50
C VAL A 59 -2.90 -1.81 -10.27
N GLN A 60 -2.63 -2.90 -9.54
CA GLN A 60 -2.44 -4.22 -10.15
C GLN A 60 -3.66 -4.64 -10.98
N LYS A 61 -4.87 -4.42 -10.45
CA LYS A 61 -6.11 -4.74 -11.15
C LYS A 61 -6.30 -3.87 -12.39
N ARG A 62 -5.96 -2.59 -12.32
CA ARG A 62 -6.04 -1.67 -13.46
C ARG A 62 -5.03 -2.00 -14.54
N LEU A 63 -3.79 -2.31 -14.19
CA LEU A 63 -2.79 -2.86 -15.12
C LEU A 63 -3.32 -4.10 -15.82
N GLN A 64 -3.92 -5.04 -15.08
CA GLN A 64 -4.51 -6.23 -15.66
C GLN A 64 -5.61 -5.90 -16.70
N LEU A 65 -6.48 -4.92 -16.41
CA LEU A 65 -7.54 -4.50 -17.33
C LEU A 65 -6.99 -3.83 -18.59
N HIS A 66 -5.87 -3.10 -18.49
CA HIS A 66 -5.21 -2.50 -19.66
C HIS A 66 -4.37 -3.49 -20.46
N LEU A 67 -3.85 -4.55 -19.83
CA LEU A 67 -2.87 -5.47 -20.42
C LEU A 67 -3.42 -6.88 -20.74
N LYS A 68 -4.73 -7.11 -20.54
CA LYS A 68 -5.38 -8.36 -20.96
C LYS A 68 -5.42 -8.52 -22.48
N SER A 69 -5.57 -9.75 -22.94
CA SER A 69 -5.66 -10.12 -24.36
C SER A 69 -6.72 -9.33 -25.12
N SER A 70 -7.90 -9.12 -24.54
CA SER A 70 -9.01 -8.38 -25.18
C SER A 70 -8.70 -6.92 -25.50
N CYS A 71 -7.57 -6.39 -25.03
CA CYS A 71 -7.14 -5.01 -25.26
C CYS A 71 -5.78 -4.94 -25.96
N ASN A 72 -5.38 -6.02 -26.64
CA ASN A 72 -4.10 -6.19 -27.32
C ASN A 72 -2.91 -5.83 -26.43
N GLY A 73 -2.95 -6.28 -25.18
CA GLY A 73 -1.91 -5.98 -24.19
C GLY A 73 -0.49 -6.42 -24.61
N ILE A 74 -0.38 -7.38 -25.53
CA ILE A 74 0.90 -7.93 -26.03
C ILE A 74 1.68 -6.91 -26.89
N GLU A 75 1.00 -6.00 -27.56
CA GLU A 75 1.64 -5.02 -28.46
C GLU A 75 2.00 -3.72 -27.74
N LYS A 76 1.57 -3.57 -26.48
CA LYS A 76 1.78 -2.35 -25.71
C LYS A 76 3.20 -2.24 -25.19
N ARG A 77 3.60 -1.01 -24.91
CA ARG A 77 4.88 -0.67 -24.26
C ARG A 77 4.60 0.09 -22.97
N ILE A 78 5.51 -0.01 -22.01
CA ILE A 78 5.42 0.66 -20.72
C ILE A 78 6.60 1.60 -20.59
N ILE A 79 6.31 2.83 -20.16
CA ILE A 79 7.34 3.72 -19.63
C ILE A 79 7.22 3.65 -18.11
N GLU A 80 8.25 3.12 -17.46
CA GLU A 80 8.45 3.22 -16.02
C GLU A 80 9.11 4.57 -15.75
N LEU A 81 8.46 5.45 -14.97
CA LEU A 81 8.97 6.77 -14.65
C LEU A 81 9.15 6.90 -13.13
N ASP A 82 10.32 7.41 -12.73
CA ASP A 82 10.69 7.71 -11.34
C ASP A 82 11.06 9.20 -11.26
N ILE A 83 10.50 9.90 -10.27
CA ILE A 83 10.77 11.32 -10.03
C ILE A 83 11.95 11.48 -9.08
N LYS A 84 12.95 12.26 -9.50
CA LYS A 84 14.15 12.50 -8.70
C LYS A 84 13.82 13.34 -7.46
N LYS A 85 13.95 12.74 -6.28
CA LYS A 85 13.76 13.39 -4.97
C LYS A 85 12.43 14.18 -4.92
N CYS A 86 11.31 13.55 -5.31
CA CYS A 86 9.99 14.19 -5.42
C CYS A 86 9.68 15.14 -4.24
N PHE A 87 9.74 14.65 -3.01
CA PHE A 87 9.41 15.46 -1.83
C PHE A 87 10.37 16.62 -1.58
N ASP A 88 11.61 16.59 -2.07
CA ASP A 88 12.62 17.61 -1.75
C ASP A 88 12.63 18.76 -2.76
N ARG A 89 12.03 18.57 -3.95
CA ARG A 89 12.15 19.49 -5.09
C ARG A 89 10.86 20.22 -5.48
N ILE A 90 9.70 19.77 -5.00
CA ILE A 90 8.42 20.41 -5.34
C ILE A 90 8.44 21.89 -4.98
N SER A 91 8.09 22.76 -5.93
CA SER A 91 8.00 24.21 -5.71
C SER A 91 6.89 24.57 -4.71
N HIS A 92 7.19 25.46 -3.76
CA HIS A 92 6.19 25.95 -2.80
C HIS A 92 5.09 26.77 -3.48
N SER A 93 5.43 27.59 -4.49
CA SER A 93 4.44 28.40 -5.22
C SER A 93 3.41 27.51 -5.91
N CYS A 94 3.89 26.50 -6.63
CA CYS A 94 3.04 25.53 -7.33
C CYS A 94 2.06 24.82 -6.37
N ILE A 95 2.53 24.38 -5.19
CA ILE A 95 1.64 23.79 -4.18
C ILE A 95 0.58 24.80 -3.77
N MET A 96 0.98 26.04 -3.42
CA MET A 96 0.06 27.05 -2.91
C MET A 96 -1.00 27.47 -3.94
N ASP A 97 -0.64 27.51 -5.21
CA ASP A 97 -1.54 27.87 -6.32
C ASP A 97 -2.60 26.78 -6.54
N GLN A 98 -2.18 25.51 -6.51
CA GLN A 98 -3.07 24.36 -6.74
C GLN A 98 -3.87 23.92 -5.51
N LEU A 99 -3.46 24.36 -4.31
CA LEU A 99 -4.12 23.99 -3.07
C LEU A 99 -5.51 24.63 -2.97
N ILE A 100 -6.55 23.82 -2.75
CA ILE A 100 -7.93 24.25 -2.58
C ILE A 100 -8.14 24.44 -1.07
N ALA A 101 -7.80 25.63 -0.58
CA ALA A 101 -7.88 25.95 0.85
C ALA A 101 -8.10 27.46 1.09
N PRO A 102 -8.77 27.84 2.20
CA PRO A 102 -8.80 29.22 2.68
C PRO A 102 -7.42 29.81 2.90
N LYS A 103 -7.29 31.14 2.75
CA LYS A 103 -6.02 31.87 2.83
C LYS A 103 -5.26 31.60 4.14
N GLN A 104 -5.96 31.51 5.26
CA GLN A 104 -5.39 31.25 6.58
C GLN A 104 -4.73 29.86 6.65
N ILE A 105 -5.38 28.84 6.07
CA ILE A 105 -4.83 27.48 6.00
C ILE A 105 -3.64 27.43 5.06
N LYS A 106 -3.71 28.10 3.89
CA LYS A 106 -2.56 28.22 2.97
C LYS A 106 -1.35 28.83 3.67
N GLN A 107 -1.52 29.91 4.43
CA GLN A 107 -0.45 30.54 5.21
C GLN A 107 0.14 29.59 6.25
N GLY A 108 -0.71 28.83 6.97
CA GLY A 108 -0.24 27.83 7.93
C GLY A 108 0.60 26.73 7.27
N ILE A 109 0.13 26.18 6.14
CA ILE A 109 0.88 25.16 5.38
C ILE A 109 2.19 25.74 4.83
N PHE A 110 2.17 26.96 4.31
CA PHE A 110 3.37 27.64 3.83
C PHE A 110 4.42 27.80 4.94
N ARG A 111 4.00 28.16 6.16
CA ARG A 111 4.88 28.18 7.34
C ARG A 111 5.45 26.79 7.65
N CYS A 112 4.62 25.74 7.59
CA CYS A 112 5.09 24.37 7.76
C CYS A 112 6.13 23.97 6.70
N LEU A 113 5.92 24.33 5.43
CA LEU A 113 6.87 24.07 4.35
C LEU A 113 8.20 24.78 4.59
N LYS A 114 8.16 26.10 4.89
CA LYS A 114 9.35 26.91 5.21
C LYS A 114 10.10 26.42 6.45
N SER A 115 9.42 25.85 7.44
CA SER A 115 10.07 25.26 8.61
C SER A 115 10.81 23.95 8.32
N GLY A 116 10.58 23.33 7.16
CA GLY A 116 11.05 21.99 6.81
C GLY A 116 12.00 21.87 5.63
N VAL A 117 12.36 22.98 5.00
CA VAL A 117 13.32 23.00 3.89
C VAL A 117 14.75 22.76 4.34
N SER A 118 15.58 22.21 3.45
CA SER A 118 17.03 22.20 3.62
C SER A 118 17.59 23.60 3.34
N PRO A 119 18.69 24.03 3.99
CA PRO A 119 19.34 25.31 3.70
C PRO A 119 19.69 25.48 2.21
N GLU A 120 20.00 24.37 1.53
CA GLU A 120 20.34 24.31 0.10
C GLU A 120 19.16 24.63 -0.84
N PHE A 121 17.91 24.51 -0.37
CA PHE A 121 16.71 24.71 -1.19
C PHE A 121 15.58 25.36 -0.37
N PRO A 122 15.69 26.66 -0.04
CA PRO A 122 14.77 27.32 0.89
C PRO A 122 13.34 27.53 0.34
N GLU A 123 13.15 27.37 -0.96
CA GLU A 123 11.87 27.57 -1.66
C GLU A 123 11.27 26.28 -2.23
N HIS A 124 11.93 25.15 -2.00
CA HIS A 124 11.52 23.86 -2.53
C HIS A 124 11.40 22.81 -1.43
N GLY A 125 10.52 21.86 -1.71
CA GLY A 125 10.38 20.65 -0.95
C GLY A 125 9.37 20.74 0.18
N THR A 126 8.95 19.57 0.62
CA THR A 126 8.03 19.33 1.72
C THR A 126 8.75 18.41 2.71
N PRO A 127 8.66 18.68 4.03
CA PRO A 127 9.35 17.86 5.01
C PRO A 127 8.87 16.40 4.94
N GLN A 128 9.82 15.49 4.69
CA GLN A 128 9.58 14.06 4.71
C GLN A 128 9.34 13.62 6.15
N GLY A 129 8.07 13.44 6.52
CA GLY A 129 7.64 13.18 7.90
C GLY A 129 6.48 14.06 8.36
N GLY A 130 6.13 15.11 7.60
CA GLY A 130 4.89 15.85 7.79
C GLY A 130 3.67 15.01 7.43
N VAL A 131 2.59 15.15 8.22
CA VAL A 131 1.34 14.38 8.03
C VAL A 131 0.63 14.83 6.74
N VAL A 132 0.73 16.12 6.39
CA VAL A 132 0.11 16.72 5.21
C VAL A 132 0.94 16.54 3.94
N SER A 133 2.26 16.28 4.05
CA SER A 133 3.18 16.21 2.90
C SER A 133 2.75 15.23 1.79
N PRO A 134 2.22 14.02 2.09
CA PRO A 134 1.72 13.12 1.05
C PRO A 134 0.55 13.69 0.24
N LEU A 135 -0.36 14.43 0.89
CA LEU A 135 -1.46 15.12 0.21
C LEU A 135 -0.91 16.21 -0.72
N LEU A 136 0.02 17.03 -0.22
CA LEU A 136 0.64 18.10 -1.02
C LEU A 136 1.39 17.54 -2.24
N ALA A 137 2.07 16.40 -2.11
CA ALA A 137 2.71 15.72 -3.24
C ALA A 137 1.68 15.27 -4.29
N ASN A 138 0.51 14.78 -3.86
CA ASN A 138 -0.57 14.43 -4.77
C ASN A 138 -1.20 15.64 -5.45
N VAL A 139 -1.35 16.76 -4.74
CA VAL A 139 -1.80 18.04 -5.30
C VAL A 139 -0.83 18.50 -6.38
N ALA A 140 0.48 18.56 -6.08
CA ALA A 140 1.49 19.01 -7.04
C ALA A 140 1.52 18.15 -8.31
N LEU A 141 1.35 16.83 -8.19
CA LEU A 141 1.38 15.90 -9.32
C LEU A 141 0.03 15.73 -10.02
N ASN A 142 -1.04 16.38 -9.55
CA ASN A 142 -2.36 16.24 -10.16
C ASN A 142 -2.37 16.83 -11.59
N GLY A 143 -2.95 16.09 -12.53
CA GLY A 143 -3.02 16.46 -13.95
C GLY A 143 -1.93 15.83 -14.82
N ILE A 144 -0.95 15.12 -14.22
CA ILE A 144 0.03 14.36 -15.00
C ILE A 144 -0.64 13.22 -15.76
N GLU A 145 -1.74 12.69 -15.22
CA GLU A 145 -2.52 11.61 -15.81
C GLU A 145 -3.23 12.04 -17.11
N ASP A 146 -3.45 13.34 -17.32
CA ASP A 146 -4.13 13.88 -18.50
C ASP A 146 -3.23 13.91 -19.74
N ILE A 147 -1.91 13.83 -19.55
CA ILE A 147 -0.92 13.83 -20.64
C ILE A 147 -1.07 12.58 -21.50
N HIS A 148 -1.25 11.43 -20.85
CA HIS A 148 -1.37 10.12 -21.48
C HIS A 148 -1.86 9.08 -20.45
N PRO A 149 -2.64 8.05 -20.87
CA PRO A 149 -3.00 6.91 -20.04
C PRO A 149 -1.83 6.39 -19.20
N SER A 150 -1.96 6.54 -17.88
CA SER A 150 -0.96 6.22 -16.89
C SER A 150 -1.59 5.71 -15.61
N LEU A 151 -0.80 5.07 -14.76
CA LEU A 151 -1.20 4.67 -13.42
C LEU A 151 -0.13 5.19 -12.46
N ARG A 152 -0.55 6.01 -11.48
CA ARG A 152 0.34 6.66 -10.52
C ARG A 152 0.12 6.14 -9.11
N TYR A 153 1.20 5.79 -8.43
CA TYR A 153 1.22 5.47 -7.02
C TYR A 153 2.28 6.35 -6.34
N ALA A 154 1.82 7.49 -5.80
CA ALA A 154 2.71 8.52 -5.26
C ALA A 154 3.66 9.08 -6.34
N ASP A 155 4.96 8.87 -6.17
CA ASP A 155 6.03 9.25 -7.08
C ASP A 155 6.34 8.20 -8.15
N ASP A 156 6.00 6.93 -7.90
CA ASP A 156 6.15 5.84 -8.86
C ASP A 156 4.99 5.87 -9.87
N MET A 157 5.30 5.92 -11.17
CA MET A 157 4.26 5.90 -12.20
C MET A 157 4.64 5.10 -13.43
N VAL A 158 3.62 4.59 -14.12
CA VAL A 158 3.75 3.85 -15.37
C VAL A 158 2.84 4.42 -16.44
N PHE A 159 3.37 4.72 -17.61
CA PHE A 159 2.58 5.10 -18.79
C PHE A 159 2.39 3.90 -19.71
N ILE A 160 1.16 3.72 -20.20
CA ILE A 160 0.78 2.57 -21.02
C ILE A 160 0.65 3.01 -22.48
N LEU A 161 1.70 2.78 -23.27
CA LEU A 161 1.79 3.14 -24.68
C LEU A 161 1.14 2.09 -25.59
N LYS A 162 0.38 2.55 -26.58
CA LYS A 162 -0.01 1.78 -27.75
C LYS A 162 1.17 1.63 -28.73
N PRO A 163 1.10 0.70 -29.70
CA PRO A 163 2.17 0.47 -30.67
C PRO A 163 2.59 1.73 -31.44
N LYS A 164 1.61 2.56 -31.81
CA LYS A 164 1.82 3.78 -32.60
C LYS A 164 2.25 5.01 -31.77
N ASP A 165 2.23 4.92 -30.44
CA ASP A 165 2.51 6.08 -29.60
C ASP A 165 4.01 6.45 -29.62
N ASN A 166 4.32 7.73 -29.73
CA ASN A 166 5.69 8.20 -29.69
C ASN A 166 6.14 8.42 -28.25
N ALA A 167 6.95 7.49 -27.73
CA ALA A 167 7.46 7.52 -26.37
C ALA A 167 8.25 8.81 -26.05
N LYS A 168 9.05 9.32 -27.00
CA LYS A 168 9.85 10.54 -26.81
C LYS A 168 8.94 11.76 -26.63
N LYS A 169 7.94 11.91 -27.51
CA LYS A 169 6.96 13.02 -27.42
C LYS A 169 6.21 13.03 -26.10
N ILE A 170 5.86 11.85 -25.58
CA ILE A 170 5.16 11.73 -24.28
C ILE A 170 6.11 12.08 -23.14
N LEU A 171 7.34 11.56 -23.16
CA LEU A 171 8.37 11.91 -22.17
C LEU A 171 8.64 13.42 -22.15
N ASP A 172 8.74 14.07 -23.30
CA ASP A 172 9.00 15.50 -23.39
C ASP A 172 7.85 16.33 -22.78
N LYS A 173 6.59 15.92 -23.01
CA LYS A 173 5.42 16.54 -22.34
C LYS A 173 5.45 16.35 -20.83
N VAL A 174 5.82 15.15 -20.36
CA VAL A 174 5.93 14.88 -18.92
C VAL A 174 7.08 15.67 -18.29
N LYS A 175 8.22 15.80 -19.00
CA LYS A 175 9.34 16.65 -18.57
C LYS A 175 8.90 18.10 -18.42
N ALA A 176 8.19 18.65 -19.41
CA ALA A 176 7.68 20.02 -19.34
C ALA A 176 6.72 20.22 -18.15
N PHE A 177 5.78 19.29 -17.96
CA PHE A 177 4.82 19.32 -16.84
C PHE A 177 5.51 19.29 -15.47
N LEU A 178 6.53 18.45 -15.31
CA LEU A 178 7.29 18.34 -14.06
C LEU A 178 8.19 19.55 -13.82
N ALA A 179 8.81 20.09 -14.88
CA ALA A 179 9.69 21.24 -14.80
C ALA A 179 8.97 22.50 -14.31
N GLU A 180 7.73 22.74 -14.78
CA GLU A 180 6.85 23.81 -14.29
C GLU A 180 6.63 23.75 -12.77
N ARG A 181 6.71 22.54 -12.19
CA ARG A 181 6.44 22.25 -10.78
C ARG A 181 7.74 22.13 -9.94
N GLY A 182 8.89 22.41 -10.57
CA GLY A 182 10.22 22.29 -9.95
C GLY A 182 10.73 20.86 -9.81
N MET A 183 10.12 19.88 -10.51
CA MET A 183 10.48 18.47 -10.44
C MET A 183 11.24 18.00 -11.68
N GLU A 184 12.08 16.98 -11.51
CA GLU A 184 12.86 16.37 -12.59
C GLU A 184 12.65 14.86 -12.63
N ILE A 185 12.68 14.30 -13.84
CA ILE A 185 12.67 12.86 -14.07
C ILE A 185 14.06 12.29 -13.75
N SER A 186 14.09 11.10 -13.14
CA SER A 186 15.32 10.32 -13.01
C SER A 186 15.58 9.55 -14.31
N GLU A 187 16.34 10.13 -15.24
CA GLU A 187 16.62 9.49 -16.55
C GLU A 187 17.25 8.10 -16.40
N GLU A 188 18.17 7.91 -15.45
CA GLU A 188 18.82 6.62 -15.17
C GLU A 188 17.84 5.49 -14.80
N LYS A 189 16.67 5.84 -14.26
CA LYS A 189 15.66 4.89 -13.82
C LYS A 189 14.47 4.78 -14.78
N THR A 190 14.37 5.72 -15.71
CA THR A 190 13.27 5.74 -16.67
C THR A 190 13.53 4.67 -17.72
N LYS A 191 12.59 3.72 -17.86
CA LYS A 191 12.77 2.58 -18.76
C LYS A 191 11.59 2.45 -19.70
N LEU A 192 11.89 2.20 -20.97
CA LEU A 192 10.91 1.82 -21.97
C LEU A 192 10.98 0.30 -22.17
N THR A 193 9.95 -0.42 -21.76
CA THR A 193 9.89 -1.89 -21.81
C THR A 193 8.69 -2.34 -22.63
N LYS A 194 8.82 -3.47 -23.35
CA LYS A 194 7.65 -4.13 -23.94
C LYS A 194 6.94 -4.91 -22.85
N THR A 195 5.62 -4.99 -22.93
CA THR A 195 4.81 -5.77 -21.98
C THR A 195 5.15 -7.27 -22.02
N THR A 196 5.72 -7.77 -23.12
CA THR A 196 6.20 -9.14 -23.29
C THR A 196 7.46 -9.46 -22.51
N ASP A 197 8.35 -8.48 -22.38
CA ASP A 197 9.64 -8.64 -21.69
C ASP A 197 9.44 -8.57 -20.17
N GLY A 198 8.42 -7.81 -19.77
CA GLY A 198 7.97 -7.65 -18.41
C GLY A 198 8.67 -6.49 -17.70
N PHE A 199 8.00 -5.97 -16.67
CA PHE A 199 8.45 -4.80 -15.92
C PHE A 199 8.11 -4.94 -14.44
N ASP A 200 8.88 -4.28 -13.58
CA ASP A 200 8.69 -4.33 -12.13
C ASP A 200 7.98 -3.04 -11.66
N PHE A 201 6.87 -3.19 -10.94
CA PHE A 201 6.14 -2.06 -10.39
C PHE A 201 5.49 -2.42 -9.05
N LEU A 202 5.62 -1.56 -8.03
CA LEU A 202 5.09 -1.75 -6.67
C LEU A 202 5.41 -3.11 -6.01
N GLY A 203 6.55 -3.70 -6.38
CA GLY A 203 7.01 -4.99 -5.84
C GLY A 203 6.44 -6.23 -6.53
N TRP A 204 5.77 -6.07 -7.67
CA TRP A 204 5.37 -7.15 -8.59
C TRP A 204 6.12 -7.04 -9.91
N ASN A 205 6.34 -8.19 -10.55
CA ASN A 205 6.71 -8.27 -11.95
C ASN A 205 5.44 -8.54 -12.79
N PHE A 206 5.23 -7.71 -13.79
CA PHE A 206 4.11 -7.78 -14.72
C PHE A 206 4.59 -8.19 -16.09
N ARG A 207 3.92 -9.15 -16.72
CA ARG A 207 4.26 -9.62 -18.06
C ARG A 207 3.03 -10.12 -18.80
N VAL A 208 2.95 -9.81 -20.08
CA VAL A 208 2.00 -10.42 -21.01
C VAL A 208 2.71 -11.58 -21.70
N GLN A 209 2.20 -12.79 -21.51
CA GLN A 209 2.77 -13.98 -22.14
C GLN A 209 2.50 -13.98 -23.66
N LYS A 210 3.27 -14.78 -24.43
CA LYS A 210 3.08 -14.91 -25.88
C LYS A 210 1.66 -15.34 -26.29
N ASN A 211 0.95 -16.05 -25.41
CA ASN A 211 -0.46 -16.43 -25.59
C ASN A 211 -1.46 -15.30 -25.25
N GLY A 212 -0.99 -14.07 -25.01
CA GLY A 212 -1.81 -12.92 -24.63
C GLY A 212 -2.28 -12.90 -23.18
N LYS A 213 -1.93 -13.90 -22.36
CA LYS A 213 -2.35 -13.98 -20.95
C LYS A 213 -1.51 -13.02 -20.09
N PHE A 214 -2.20 -12.17 -19.33
CA PHE A 214 -1.56 -11.32 -18.32
C PHE A 214 -1.13 -12.14 -17.10
N ARG A 215 0.13 -11.96 -16.70
CA ARG A 215 0.71 -12.58 -15.51
C ARG A 215 1.29 -11.50 -14.59
N SER A 216 1.01 -11.65 -13.31
CA SER A 216 1.61 -10.85 -12.24
C SER A 216 2.14 -11.81 -11.19
N ILE A 217 3.40 -11.63 -10.79
CA ILE A 217 4.09 -12.42 -9.75
C ILE A 217 4.87 -11.45 -8.83
N PRO A 218 5.25 -11.84 -7.61
CA PRO A 218 6.14 -11.02 -6.78
C PRO A 218 7.49 -10.79 -7.49
N SER A 219 8.03 -9.57 -7.43
CA SER A 219 9.29 -9.24 -8.09
C SER A 219 10.49 -9.97 -7.47
N GLU A 220 11.58 -10.06 -8.23
CA GLU A 220 12.83 -10.69 -7.78
C GLU A 220 13.42 -10.04 -6.55
N GLU A 221 13.36 -8.72 -6.48
CA GLU A 221 13.80 -7.97 -5.31
C GLU A 221 12.90 -8.23 -4.11
N ASN A 222 11.57 -8.24 -4.31
CA ASN A 222 10.61 -8.49 -3.23
C ASN A 222 10.83 -9.87 -2.59
N HIS A 223 10.97 -10.92 -3.42
CA HIS A 223 11.26 -12.27 -2.93
C HIS A 223 12.58 -12.35 -2.15
N ARG A 224 13.64 -11.71 -2.64
CA ARG A 224 14.92 -11.63 -1.94
C ARG A 224 14.77 -10.95 -0.57
N ASN A 225 13.96 -9.90 -0.47
CA ASN A 225 13.73 -9.18 0.78
C ASN A 225 12.96 -10.01 1.81
N ILE A 226 11.86 -10.68 1.41
CA ILE A 226 11.13 -11.57 2.33
C ILE A 226 12.02 -12.74 2.77
N ARG A 227 12.82 -13.30 1.85
CA ARG A 227 13.78 -14.37 2.18
C ARG A 227 14.82 -13.92 3.20
N LYS A 228 15.37 -12.71 3.07
CA LYS A 228 16.31 -12.12 4.05
C LYS A 228 15.65 -12.00 5.43
N LYS A 229 14.43 -11.46 5.50
CA LYS A 229 13.67 -11.32 6.76
C LYS A 229 13.41 -12.67 7.43
N ILE A 230 12.95 -13.66 6.67
CA ILE A 230 12.70 -15.01 7.18
C ILE A 230 13.99 -15.66 7.67
N LYS A 231 15.07 -15.57 6.88
CA LYS A 231 16.38 -16.09 7.28
C LYS A 231 16.89 -15.45 8.56
N ALA A 232 16.74 -14.14 8.75
CA ALA A 232 17.16 -13.45 9.96
C ALA A 232 16.46 -14.04 11.21
N VAL A 233 15.15 -14.31 11.14
CA VAL A 233 14.41 -14.92 12.25
C VAL A 233 14.80 -16.39 12.45
N VAL A 234 14.89 -17.17 11.37
CA VAL A 234 15.22 -18.61 11.42
C VAL A 234 16.67 -18.87 11.87
N ASN A 235 17.59 -17.95 11.56
CA ASN A 235 19.00 -18.05 11.92
C ASN A 235 19.36 -17.46 13.27
N ASN A 236 18.46 -16.72 13.92
CA ASN A 236 18.72 -16.17 15.24
C ASN A 236 18.83 -17.31 16.29
N SER A 237 19.99 -17.40 16.93
CA SER A 237 20.29 -18.36 18.00
C SER A 237 19.53 -18.08 19.28
N ASN A 238 19.16 -16.83 19.54
CA ASN A 238 18.49 -16.39 20.76
C ASN A 238 17.01 -16.80 20.81
N TYR A 239 16.45 -17.33 19.71
CA TYR A 239 15.05 -17.72 19.63
C TYR A 239 14.89 -19.24 19.57
N GLY A 240 14.08 -19.81 20.46
CA GLY A 240 13.58 -21.18 20.31
C GLY A 240 12.53 -21.29 19.19
N ALA A 241 12.18 -22.51 18.78
CA ALA A 241 11.28 -22.74 17.63
C ALA A 241 9.89 -22.09 17.81
N GLN A 242 9.37 -22.05 19.03
CA GLN A 242 8.08 -21.43 19.33
C GLN A 242 8.10 -19.91 19.07
N ILE A 243 9.13 -19.22 19.59
CA ILE A 243 9.33 -17.78 19.36
C ILE A 243 9.57 -17.50 17.87
N LYS A 244 10.37 -18.35 17.20
CA LYS A 244 10.58 -18.25 15.75
C LYS A 244 9.26 -18.36 14.99
N ALA A 245 8.42 -19.34 15.31
CA ALA A 245 7.11 -19.50 14.67
C ALA A 245 6.21 -18.27 14.89
N GLN A 246 6.15 -17.75 16.12
CA GLN A 246 5.37 -16.54 16.45
C GLN A 246 5.87 -15.30 15.69
N LYS A 247 7.18 -15.11 15.55
CA LYS A 247 7.77 -13.99 14.79
C LYS A 247 7.62 -14.14 13.27
N LEU A 248 7.66 -15.37 12.76
CA LEU A 248 7.49 -15.66 11.32
C LEU A 248 6.06 -15.46 10.85
N ALA A 249 5.07 -15.84 11.66
CA ALA A 249 3.66 -15.80 11.30
C ALA A 249 3.18 -14.43 10.76
N PRO A 250 3.39 -13.29 11.45
CA PRO A 250 2.96 -11.97 10.95
C PRO A 250 3.72 -11.54 9.70
N ILE A 251 5.02 -11.86 9.60
CA ILE A 251 5.86 -11.54 8.43
C ILE A 251 5.33 -12.26 7.19
N VAL A 252 5.10 -13.57 7.30
CA VAL A 252 4.61 -14.40 6.19
C VAL A 252 3.16 -14.05 5.85
N ARG A 253 2.31 -13.84 6.85
CA ARG A 253 0.91 -13.44 6.65
C ARG A 253 0.80 -12.12 5.92
N GLY A 254 1.51 -11.08 6.38
CA GLY A 254 1.51 -9.77 5.74
C GLY A 254 1.98 -9.82 4.29
N TRP A 255 3.08 -10.55 4.04
CA TRP A 255 3.59 -10.75 2.69
C TRP A 255 2.59 -11.47 1.78
N ARG A 256 1.98 -12.57 2.24
CA ARG A 256 0.96 -13.30 1.46
C ARG A 256 -0.32 -12.48 1.24
N ASN A 257 -0.76 -11.70 2.22
CA ASN A 257 -1.91 -10.80 2.07
C ASN A 257 -1.65 -9.74 1.01
N TYR A 258 -0.46 -9.12 1.02
CA TYR A 258 -0.08 -8.12 0.02
C TYR A 258 -0.10 -8.72 -1.40
N HIS A 259 0.44 -9.93 -1.56
CA HIS A 259 0.52 -10.66 -2.82
C HIS A 259 -0.70 -11.57 -3.11
N SER A 260 -1.81 -11.42 -2.40
CA SER A 260 -2.98 -12.32 -2.52
C SER A 260 -3.68 -12.26 -3.89
N SER A 261 -3.44 -11.21 -4.66
CA SER A 261 -4.03 -10.98 -5.98
C SER A 261 -3.13 -11.40 -7.15
N CYS A 262 -1.89 -11.83 -6.89
CA CYS A 262 -0.96 -12.32 -7.93
C CYS A 262 -0.90 -13.85 -8.00
N ASP A 263 -0.23 -14.37 -9.03
CA ASP A 263 0.05 -15.80 -9.15
C ASP A 263 1.11 -16.22 -8.12
N MET A 264 0.69 -17.03 -7.15
CA MET A 264 1.53 -17.56 -6.06
C MET A 264 1.74 -19.07 -6.17
N SER A 265 1.44 -19.66 -7.33
CA SER A 265 1.49 -21.12 -7.55
C SER A 265 2.91 -21.70 -7.49
N SER A 266 3.93 -20.88 -7.73
CA SER A 266 5.31 -21.35 -7.81
C SER A 266 5.84 -21.85 -6.46
N SER A 267 6.73 -22.85 -6.48
CA SER A 267 7.42 -23.35 -5.28
C SER A 267 8.25 -22.27 -4.57
N ARG A 268 8.69 -21.27 -5.34
CA ARG A 268 9.41 -20.10 -4.87
C ARG A 268 8.48 -19.18 -4.07
N ASP A 269 7.33 -18.83 -4.62
CA ASP A 269 6.41 -17.84 -4.05
C ASP A 269 5.51 -18.44 -2.97
N SER A 270 5.27 -19.75 -3.01
CA SER A 270 4.67 -20.49 -1.89
C SER A 270 5.55 -20.53 -0.63
N LEU A 271 6.81 -20.09 -0.71
CA LEU A 271 7.82 -20.12 0.36
C LEU A 271 8.14 -21.53 0.87
N TRP A 272 7.88 -22.55 0.07
CA TRP A 272 8.02 -23.96 0.48
C TRP A 272 9.42 -24.30 0.99
N PHE A 273 10.47 -23.88 0.28
CA PHE A 273 11.86 -24.13 0.69
C PHE A 273 12.21 -23.46 2.03
N MET A 274 11.63 -22.29 2.30
CA MET A 274 11.86 -21.57 3.57
C MET A 274 11.17 -22.28 4.72
N ALA A 275 9.93 -22.74 4.52
CA ALA A 275 9.21 -23.55 5.49
C ALA A 275 9.96 -24.87 5.77
N LYS A 276 10.44 -25.56 4.73
CA LYS A 276 11.24 -26.79 4.87
C LYS A 276 12.52 -26.53 5.68
N THR A 277 13.19 -25.41 5.42
CA THR A 277 14.42 -25.02 6.15
C THR A 277 14.13 -24.71 7.62
N ALA A 278 13.05 -23.98 7.91
CA ALA A 278 12.62 -23.67 9.27
C ALA A 278 12.25 -24.95 10.04
N ASN A 279 11.47 -25.85 9.43
CA ASN A 279 11.11 -27.12 10.03
C ASN A 279 12.35 -27.97 10.36
N ARG A 280 13.33 -28.04 9.45
CA ARG A 280 14.60 -28.74 9.71
C ARG A 280 15.33 -28.17 10.92
N LYS A 281 15.29 -26.85 11.14
CA LYS A 281 15.90 -26.23 12.33
C LYS A 281 15.11 -26.49 13.59
N PHE A 282 13.79 -26.42 13.54
CA PHE A 282 12.94 -26.70 14.70
C PHE A 282 13.12 -28.13 15.20
N ARG A 283 13.33 -29.09 14.29
CA ARG A 283 13.64 -30.50 14.61
C ARG A 283 15.00 -30.72 15.29
N LYS A 284 15.92 -29.76 15.25
CA LYS A 284 17.21 -29.87 15.95
C LYS A 284 17.10 -29.54 17.43
N GLU A 285 16.00 -28.93 17.88
CA GLU A 285 15.79 -28.61 19.29
C GLU A 285 15.34 -29.88 20.04
N LYS A 286 16.17 -30.34 21.00
CA LYS A 286 15.95 -31.61 21.74
C LYS A 286 14.55 -31.71 22.37
N LYS A 287 13.98 -30.59 22.82
CA LYS A 287 12.66 -30.53 23.49
C LYS A 287 11.46 -30.59 22.53
N ILE A 288 11.68 -30.71 21.22
CA ILE A 288 10.62 -30.60 20.20
C ILE A 288 10.50 -31.90 19.40
N SER A 289 9.35 -32.55 19.53
CA SER A 289 9.01 -33.72 18.72
C SER A 289 8.87 -33.34 17.23
N ARG A 290 9.03 -34.34 16.35
CA ARG A 290 8.84 -34.15 14.90
C ARG A 290 7.44 -33.59 14.56
N TYR A 291 6.41 -34.02 15.30
CA TYR A 291 5.05 -33.54 15.15
C TYR A 291 4.95 -32.06 15.52
N LYS A 292 5.45 -31.68 16.71
CA LYS A 292 5.41 -30.30 17.21
C LYS A 292 6.21 -29.34 16.33
N ALA A 293 7.35 -29.77 15.79
CA ALA A 293 8.10 -28.97 14.81
C ALA A 293 7.29 -28.68 13.53
N THR A 294 6.56 -29.68 13.03
CA THR A 294 5.70 -29.55 11.85
C THR A 294 4.53 -28.59 12.14
N GLU A 295 3.92 -28.70 13.31
CA GLU A 295 2.84 -27.81 13.75
C GLU A 295 3.31 -26.36 13.88
N LEU A 296 4.46 -26.12 14.54
CA LEU A 296 5.07 -24.80 14.66
C LEU A 296 5.44 -24.22 13.29
N CYS A 297 5.92 -25.06 12.36
CA CYS A 297 6.18 -24.61 10.99
C CYS A 297 4.88 -24.20 10.28
N LYS A 298 3.77 -24.93 10.45
CA LYS A 298 2.47 -24.54 9.90
C LYS A 298 1.99 -23.21 10.51
N LYS A 299 2.16 -23.01 11.81
CA LYS A 299 1.86 -21.75 12.52
C LYS A 299 2.71 -20.59 12.01
N GLY A 300 4.00 -20.80 11.79
CA GLY A 300 4.94 -19.77 11.30
C GLY A 300 4.80 -19.44 9.81
N PHE A 301 4.23 -20.34 9.00
CA PHE A 301 3.98 -20.15 7.57
C PHE A 301 2.48 -20.28 7.23
N PRO A 302 1.62 -19.43 7.83
CA PRO A 302 0.17 -19.57 7.74
C PRO A 302 -0.31 -19.49 6.29
N LYS A 303 -1.07 -20.48 5.84
CA LYS A 303 -1.68 -20.46 4.50
C LYS A 303 -2.64 -19.27 4.40
N VAL A 304 -2.53 -18.53 3.31
CA VAL A 304 -3.45 -17.45 2.95
C VAL A 304 -3.89 -17.76 1.53
N GLY A 305 -5.21 -17.79 1.30
CA GLY A 305 -5.76 -17.99 -0.03
C GLY A 305 -5.34 -16.84 -0.95
N TYR A 306 -5.03 -17.16 -2.21
CA TYR A 306 -4.79 -16.16 -3.23
C TYR A 306 -5.81 -16.36 -4.35
N LYS A 307 -6.31 -15.26 -4.91
CA LYS A 307 -7.25 -15.27 -6.03
C LYS A 307 -6.67 -14.38 -7.11
N GLN A 308 -6.00 -15.00 -8.08
CA GLN A 308 -5.32 -14.29 -9.16
C GLN A 308 -6.30 -13.34 -9.85
N ASN A 309 -5.95 -12.06 -9.93
CA ASN A 309 -6.70 -11.06 -10.68
C ASN A 309 -8.14 -10.78 -10.19
N GLN A 310 -8.51 -11.17 -8.96
CA GLN A 310 -9.89 -10.99 -8.45
C GLN A 310 -10.05 -9.79 -7.49
N HIS A 311 -9.04 -8.94 -7.36
CA HIS A 311 -9.14 -7.72 -6.56
C HIS A 311 -10.30 -6.82 -7.02
N VAL A 312 -11.04 -6.28 -6.07
CA VAL A 312 -12.19 -5.40 -6.32
C VAL A 312 -11.72 -3.95 -6.35
N ASN A 313 -11.58 -3.42 -7.57
CA ASN A 313 -11.09 -2.06 -7.78
C ASN A 313 -12.06 -0.98 -7.27
N VAL A 314 -11.52 0.19 -6.87
CA VAL A 314 -12.33 1.40 -6.73
C VAL A 314 -12.93 1.79 -8.09
N LYS A 315 -14.21 2.15 -8.12
CA LYS A 315 -14.92 2.47 -9.37
C LYS A 315 -14.65 3.92 -9.77
N GLY A 316 -13.84 4.14 -10.81
CA GLY A 316 -13.62 5.46 -11.39
C GLY A 316 -13.15 6.50 -10.35
N THR A 317 -13.88 7.61 -10.26
CA THR A 317 -13.62 8.73 -9.34
C THR A 317 -14.33 8.57 -7.99
N LYS A 318 -14.86 7.38 -7.66
CA LYS A 318 -15.44 7.13 -6.34
C LYS A 318 -14.44 7.50 -5.24
N SER A 319 -14.97 8.18 -4.23
CA SER A 319 -14.25 8.71 -3.08
C SER A 319 -14.97 8.30 -1.80
N PRO A 320 -14.27 7.96 -0.70
CA PRO A 320 -14.89 7.70 0.59
C PRO A 320 -15.68 8.89 1.13
N TYR A 321 -15.40 10.09 0.61
CA TYR A 321 -16.05 11.35 0.95
C TYR A 321 -17.28 11.67 0.07
N ASP A 322 -17.68 10.78 -0.86
CA ASP A 322 -18.79 11.02 -1.80
C ASP A 322 -20.19 10.72 -1.23
N GLY A 323 -20.27 10.23 0.01
CA GLY A 323 -21.53 9.87 0.68
C GLY A 323 -22.12 8.52 0.25
N ASP A 324 -21.51 7.77 -0.68
CA ASP A 324 -21.98 6.45 -1.12
C ASP A 324 -21.53 5.34 -0.15
N LEU A 325 -22.05 5.41 1.06
CA LEU A 325 -21.76 4.44 2.12
C LEU A 325 -22.08 3.01 1.71
N VAL A 326 -23.07 2.81 0.83
CA VAL A 326 -23.47 1.48 0.35
C VAL A 326 -22.38 0.87 -0.53
N TYR A 327 -21.84 1.63 -1.49
CA TYR A 327 -20.74 1.18 -2.34
C TYR A 327 -19.51 0.79 -1.50
N TRP A 328 -19.06 1.69 -0.63
CA TRP A 328 -17.85 1.50 0.18
C TRP A 328 -17.97 0.33 1.14
N SER A 329 -19.12 0.22 1.80
CA SER A 329 -19.43 -0.88 2.70
C SER A 329 -19.39 -2.24 1.99
N ASN A 330 -20.06 -2.35 0.84
CA ASN A 330 -20.07 -3.56 0.02
C ASN A 330 -18.68 -3.92 -0.53
N ARG A 331 -17.89 -2.93 -0.95
CA ARG A 331 -16.52 -3.15 -1.42
C ARG A 331 -15.64 -3.67 -0.29
N ASN A 332 -15.65 -3.00 0.86
CA ASN A 332 -14.81 -3.36 2.00
C ASN A 332 -15.09 -4.78 2.48
N SER A 333 -16.37 -5.18 2.54
CA SER A 333 -16.76 -6.57 2.83
C SER A 333 -16.11 -7.60 1.91
N ARG A 334 -15.95 -7.29 0.62
CA ARG A 334 -15.28 -8.20 -0.34
C ARG A 334 -13.75 -8.24 -0.17
N LEU A 335 -13.15 -7.23 0.47
CA LEU A 335 -11.71 -7.17 0.75
C LEU A 335 -11.34 -7.87 2.06
N TYR A 336 -12.28 -8.03 2.98
CA TYR A 336 -12.06 -8.73 4.23
C TYR A 336 -11.92 -10.26 4.05
N SER A 337 -11.26 -10.90 5.02
CA SER A 337 -11.20 -12.36 5.11
C SER A 337 -12.60 -12.98 5.15
N ASP A 338 -12.76 -14.24 4.70
CA ASP A 338 -14.07 -14.90 4.64
C ASP A 338 -14.85 -14.81 5.96
N ALA A 339 -14.19 -14.89 7.12
CA ALA A 339 -14.83 -14.80 8.42
C ALA A 339 -15.36 -13.38 8.72
N THR A 340 -14.52 -12.37 8.52
CA THR A 340 -14.88 -10.96 8.75
C THR A 340 -15.93 -10.49 7.74
N SER A 341 -15.78 -10.88 6.47
CA SER A 341 -16.75 -10.60 5.40
C SER A 341 -18.13 -11.17 5.72
N LYS A 342 -18.20 -12.44 6.13
CA LYS A 342 -19.46 -13.10 6.54
C LYS A 342 -20.11 -12.42 7.75
N ALA A 343 -19.32 -12.03 8.75
CA ALA A 343 -19.82 -11.32 9.92
C ALA A 343 -20.41 -9.95 9.54
N LEU A 344 -19.69 -9.18 8.70
CA LEU A 344 -20.16 -7.89 8.19
C LEU A 344 -21.43 -8.02 7.35
N GLN A 345 -21.49 -8.98 6.42
CA GLN A 345 -22.68 -9.21 5.60
C GLN A 345 -23.90 -9.56 6.45
N ARG A 346 -23.74 -10.45 7.44
CA ARG A 346 -24.82 -10.82 8.37
C ARG A 346 -25.31 -9.62 9.17
N GLN A 347 -24.41 -8.73 9.57
CA GLN A 347 -24.72 -7.53 10.36
C GLN A 347 -25.12 -6.33 9.50
N ARG A 348 -25.35 -6.51 8.19
CA ARG A 348 -25.62 -5.40 7.24
C ARG A 348 -24.58 -4.28 7.37
N HIS A 349 -23.33 -4.66 7.61
CA HIS A 349 -22.17 -3.80 7.81
C HIS A 349 -22.32 -2.78 8.94
N SER A 350 -23.06 -3.15 9.98
CA SER A 350 -23.19 -2.39 11.22
C SER A 350 -22.41 -3.07 12.35
N CYS A 351 -21.84 -2.29 13.24
CA CYS A 351 -21.14 -2.77 14.43
C CYS A 351 -22.11 -3.52 15.34
N GLY A 352 -21.76 -4.74 15.74
CA GLY A 352 -22.61 -5.55 16.60
C GLY A 352 -22.69 -5.08 18.06
N HIS A 353 -21.98 -4.00 18.41
CA HIS A 353 -22.02 -3.38 19.73
C HIS A 353 -22.80 -2.06 19.72
N CYS A 354 -22.38 -1.08 18.92
CA CYS A 354 -23.01 0.25 18.90
C CYS A 354 -24.08 0.44 17.82
N GLY A 355 -24.26 -0.52 16.90
CA GLY A 355 -25.23 -0.44 15.81
C GLY A 355 -24.90 0.55 14.68
N LEU A 356 -23.85 1.36 14.83
CA LEU A 356 -23.39 2.27 13.78
C LEU A 356 -22.73 1.51 12.62
N LYS A 357 -22.84 2.05 11.40
CA LYS A 357 -22.17 1.48 10.22
C LYS A 357 -20.66 1.72 10.29
N PHE A 358 -19.90 0.74 9.83
CA PHE A 358 -18.45 0.88 9.70
C PHE A 358 -18.09 1.91 8.63
N LEU A 359 -17.25 2.88 9.02
CA LEU A 359 -16.56 3.76 8.08
C LEU A 359 -15.29 3.08 7.54
N GLU A 360 -14.74 3.54 6.41
CA GLU A 360 -13.65 2.83 5.72
C GLU A 360 -12.31 2.87 6.47
N ASP A 361 -12.03 3.96 7.18
CA ASP A 361 -10.81 4.13 7.96
C ASP A 361 -10.86 3.43 9.33
N GLU A 362 -12.05 2.97 9.74
CA GLU A 362 -12.23 2.24 10.98
C GLU A 362 -11.78 0.78 10.86
N SER A 363 -10.95 0.37 11.81
CA SER A 363 -10.48 -1.02 11.89
C SER A 363 -11.61 -1.93 12.40
N VAL A 364 -12.06 -2.83 11.52
CA VAL A 364 -13.05 -3.87 11.86
C VAL A 364 -12.37 -4.98 12.66
N HIS A 365 -12.82 -5.17 13.89
CA HIS A 365 -12.39 -6.25 14.76
C HIS A 365 -13.45 -7.36 14.81
N LEU A 366 -12.99 -8.61 14.89
CA LEU A 366 -13.87 -9.74 15.16
C LEU A 366 -13.85 -10.07 16.66
N HIS A 367 -15.02 -10.01 17.29
CA HIS A 367 -15.25 -10.42 18.67
C HIS A 367 -15.84 -11.83 18.72
N HIS A 368 -15.35 -12.66 19.64
CA HIS A 368 -15.93 -13.97 19.94
C HIS A 368 -16.94 -13.80 21.08
N VAL A 369 -18.23 -14.04 20.80
CA VAL A 369 -19.32 -13.82 21.76
C VAL A 369 -19.17 -14.73 22.99
N ASP A 370 -18.79 -15.98 22.78
CA ASP A 370 -18.55 -16.97 23.84
C ASP A 370 -17.22 -16.77 24.60
N GLY A 371 -16.38 -15.81 24.19
CA GLY A 371 -15.04 -15.60 24.76
C GLY A 371 -14.00 -16.66 24.39
N ASN A 372 -14.36 -17.68 23.63
CA ASN A 372 -13.45 -18.73 23.17
C ASN A 372 -12.81 -18.33 21.83
N HIS A 373 -11.56 -17.88 21.88
CA HIS A 373 -10.79 -17.43 20.71
C HIS A 373 -10.43 -18.53 19.70
N ASP A 374 -10.71 -19.80 20.02
CA ASP A 374 -10.52 -20.94 19.12
C ASP A 374 -11.82 -21.33 18.40
N ASN A 375 -12.98 -20.77 18.77
CA ASN A 375 -14.28 -21.07 18.16
C ASN A 375 -14.64 -20.10 17.02
N TRP A 376 -14.13 -20.37 15.83
CA TRP A 376 -14.36 -19.57 14.62
C TRP A 376 -15.69 -19.86 13.89
N LYS A 377 -16.69 -20.44 14.58
CA LYS A 377 -18.01 -20.65 14.00
C LYS A 377 -18.63 -19.30 13.61
N PRO A 378 -19.25 -19.15 12.43
CA PRO A 378 -19.81 -17.87 11.98
C PRO A 378 -20.76 -17.24 12.99
N LYS A 379 -21.61 -18.03 13.66
CA LYS A 379 -22.54 -17.57 14.70
C LYS A 379 -21.86 -16.94 15.93
N ASN A 380 -20.63 -17.33 16.21
CA ASN A 380 -19.87 -16.86 17.38
C ASN A 380 -19.05 -15.58 17.11
N LEU A 381 -18.85 -15.22 15.84
CA LEU A 381 -18.03 -14.09 15.44
C LEU A 381 -18.89 -12.87 15.17
N VAL A 382 -18.63 -11.75 15.83
CA VAL A 382 -19.33 -10.47 15.63
C VAL A 382 -18.32 -9.41 15.19
N ALA A 383 -18.63 -8.68 14.11
CA ALA A 383 -17.81 -7.56 13.68
C ALA A 383 -18.13 -6.32 14.54
N VAL A 384 -17.10 -5.70 15.11
CA VAL A 384 -17.21 -4.51 15.98
C VAL A 384 -16.12 -3.48 15.65
N HIS A 385 -16.36 -2.19 15.93
CA HIS A 385 -15.32 -1.16 15.86
C HIS A 385 -14.19 -1.50 16.84
N GLN A 386 -12.96 -1.07 16.56
CA GLN A 386 -11.85 -1.24 17.50
C GLN A 386 -12.15 -0.64 18.89
N SER A 387 -12.76 0.54 18.94
CA SER A 387 -13.17 1.19 20.21
C SER A 387 -14.21 0.34 20.95
N CYS A 388 -15.24 -0.13 20.25
CA CYS A 388 -16.24 -1.04 20.81
C CYS A 388 -15.65 -2.37 21.26
N HIS A 389 -14.67 -2.91 20.51
CA HIS A 389 -13.96 -4.12 20.87
C HIS A 389 -13.19 -3.94 22.19
N GLN A 390 -12.53 -2.80 22.36
CA GLN A 390 -11.84 -2.45 23.61
C GLN A 390 -12.83 -2.32 24.77
N GLN A 391 -13.96 -1.66 24.56
CA GLN A 391 -15.03 -1.55 25.56
C GLN A 391 -15.53 -2.93 26.00
N LEU A 392 -15.82 -3.82 25.06
CA LEU A 392 -16.27 -5.20 25.33
C LEU A 392 -15.28 -6.01 26.18
N HIS A 393 -13.98 -5.78 26.01
CA HIS A 393 -12.93 -6.43 26.82
C HIS A 393 -12.71 -5.73 28.17
N TRP A 394 -13.04 -4.44 28.28
CA TRP A 394 -12.96 -3.69 29.53
C TRP A 394 -14.14 -4.03 30.47
N SER A 395 -15.33 -4.24 29.91
CA SER A 395 -16.57 -4.49 30.65
C SER A 395 -16.71 -5.91 31.21
N LYS A 396 -15.79 -6.83 30.91
CA LYS A 396 -15.77 -8.17 31.54
C LYS A 396 -14.97 -8.10 32.84
N PRO A 397 -15.56 -8.44 34.02
CA PRO A 397 -14.78 -8.60 35.24
C PRO A 397 -13.70 -9.65 34.98
N LYS A 398 -12.47 -9.39 35.44
CA LYS A 398 -11.47 -10.44 35.59
C LYS A 398 -11.98 -11.39 36.68
N GLY A 399 -12.73 -12.41 36.27
CA GLY A 399 -13.10 -13.53 37.11
C GLY A 399 -11.88 -14.38 37.44
#